data_AF-A0A0K2RMR5-F1
#
_entry.id   AF-A0A0K2RMR5-F1
#
_cell.length_a   1.000
_cell.length_b   1.000
_cell.length_c   1.000
_cell.angle_alpha   90.00
_cell.angle_beta   90.00
_cell.angle_gamma   90.00
#
_symmetry.space_group_name_H-M   'P 1'
#
loop_
_entity.id
_entity.type
_entity.pdbx_description
1 polymer ?
#
loop_
_entity_poly.entity_id
_entity_poly.type
_entity_poly.pdbx_seq_one_letter_code
_entity_poly.pdbx_strand_id
1 'polypeptide(L)' 'MPEVLTSRYLFGPGPSNCYPEVTAALAYPVIGHLDPVFIERLDRTCAGLRTVWGPGMPAPCR' A
#
# COMPACT_ATOMS: atom_id res chain seq x y z
N MET A 1 6.05 11.24 -30.40
CA MET A 1 6.31 10.34 -29.25
C MET A 1 6.42 11.22 -28.03
N PRO A 2 5.55 11.08 -27.01
CA PRO A 2 5.71 11.89 -25.82
C PRO A 2 7.06 11.57 -25.17
N GLU A 3 7.73 12.61 -24.68
CA GLU A 3 9.00 12.47 -23.97
C GLU A 3 8.77 11.61 -22.72
N VAL A 4 9.48 10.47 -22.64
CA VAL A 4 9.36 9.55 -21.50
C VAL A 4 10.02 10.22 -20.30
N LEU A 5 9.20 10.72 -19.38
CA LEU A 5 9.67 11.28 -18.13
C LEU A 5 10.16 10.16 -17.21
N THR A 6 11.46 10.09 -16.95
CA THR A 6 12.07 9.05 -16.11
C THR A 6 12.02 9.36 -14.62
N SER A 7 11.94 10.64 -14.21
CA SER A 7 11.80 11.03 -12.80
C SER A 7 11.35 12.49 -12.62
N ARG A 8 10.61 12.76 -11.54
CA ARG A 8 10.22 14.09 -11.06
C ARG A 8 10.24 14.11 -9.53
N TYR A 9 10.65 15.22 -8.92
CA TYR A 9 10.43 15.45 -7.48
C TYR A 9 9.14 16.24 -7.29
N LEU A 10 8.19 15.68 -6.55
CA LEU A 10 6.88 16.26 -6.31
C LEU A 10 6.82 16.87 -4.90
N PHE A 11 6.91 18.20 -4.81
CA PHE A 11 6.90 18.95 -3.54
C PHE A 11 5.56 19.61 -3.22
N GLY A 12 4.51 19.29 -3.98
CA GLY A 12 3.15 19.74 -3.68
C GLY A 12 2.58 19.05 -2.45
N PRO A 13 1.44 19.52 -1.92
CA PRO A 13 0.76 18.90 -0.78
C PRO A 13 0.20 17.50 -1.08
N GLY A 14 0.13 17.12 -2.36
CA GLY A 14 -0.31 15.80 -2.81
C GLY A 14 -1.05 15.89 -4.16
N PRO A 15 -1.00 14.84 -4.99
CA PRO A 15 -0.21 13.61 -4.84
C PRO A 15 1.29 13.86 -4.99
N SER A 16 2.09 13.11 -4.23
CA SER A 16 3.56 13.17 -4.24
C SER A 16 4.14 11.79 -4.58
N ASN A 17 5.45 11.71 -4.78
CA ASN A 17 6.10 10.43 -5.08
C ASN A 17 5.93 9.45 -3.91
N CYS A 18 5.42 8.26 -4.20
CA CYS A 18 5.41 7.16 -3.24
C CYS A 18 6.85 6.69 -2.93
N TYR A 19 7.01 6.03 -1.80
CA TYR A 19 8.24 5.28 -1.51
C TYR A 19 8.45 4.18 -2.58
N PRO A 20 9.69 3.92 -3.04
CA PRO A 20 9.98 2.96 -4.11
C PRO A 20 9.41 1.56 -3.86
N GLU A 21 9.43 1.11 -2.61
CA GLU A 21 8.89 -0.19 -2.18
C GLU A 21 7.37 -0.30 -2.37
N VAL A 22 6.63 0.80 -2.24
CA VAL A 22 5.18 0.83 -2.47
C VAL A 22 4.89 0.70 -3.96
N THR A 23 5.62 1.43 -4.79
CA THR A 23 5.48 1.34 -6.25
C THR A 23 5.84 -0.06 -6.75
N ALA A 24 6.92 -0.67 -6.22
CA ALA A 24 7.29 -2.05 -6.55
C ALA A 24 6.19 -3.06 -6.14
N ALA A 25 5.57 -2.87 -4.97
CA ALA A 25 4.52 -3.75 -4.49
C ALA A 25 3.26 -3.74 -5.37
N LEU A 26 2.96 -2.64 -6.07
CA LEU A 26 1.84 -2.55 -7.01
C LEU A 26 2.01 -3.46 -8.24
N ALA A 27 3.24 -3.85 -8.57
CA ALA A 27 3.54 -4.76 -9.67
C ALA A 27 3.45 -6.24 -9.28
N TYR A 28 3.14 -6.56 -8.01
CA TYR A 28 3.01 -7.96 -7.58
C TYR A 28 1.81 -8.66 -8.22
N PRO A 29 1.89 -9.99 -8.43
CA PRO A 29 0.76 -10.76 -8.93
C PRO A 29 -0.48 -10.61 -8.06
N VAL A 30 -1.64 -10.47 -8.70
CA VAL A 30 -2.93 -10.42 -8.01
C VAL A 30 -3.29 -11.81 -7.51
N ILE A 31 -3.73 -11.89 -6.26
CA ILE A 31 -4.21 -13.12 -5.60
C ILE A 31 -5.70 -13.00 -5.24
N GLY A 32 -6.35 -14.14 -5.02
CA GLY A 32 -7.77 -14.20 -4.70
C GLY A 32 -8.09 -13.55 -3.36
N HIS A 33 -9.29 -12.94 -3.24
CA HIS A 33 -9.70 -12.23 -2.02
C HIS A 33 -9.91 -13.14 -0.78
N LEU A 34 -10.07 -14.46 -0.99
CA LEU A 34 -10.11 -15.46 0.09
C LEU A 34 -8.82 -16.29 0.18
N ASP A 35 -7.76 -15.89 -0.54
CA ASP A 35 -6.48 -16.56 -0.45
C ASP A 35 -5.89 -16.39 0.96
N PRO A 36 -5.43 -17.47 1.63
CA PRO A 36 -4.84 -17.37 2.98
C PRO A 36 -3.69 -16.34 3.07
N VAL A 37 -2.90 -16.19 2.01
CA VAL A 37 -1.80 -15.20 1.96
C VAL A 37 -2.36 -13.78 1.91
N PHE A 38 -3.45 -13.55 1.18
CA PHE A 38 -4.10 -12.24 1.14
C PHE A 38 -4.61 -11.85 2.53
N ILE A 39 -5.31 -12.77 3.20
CA ILE A 39 -5.87 -12.56 4.54
C ILE A 39 -4.76 -12.24 5.56
N GLU A 40 -3.66 -13.00 5.54
CA GLU A 40 -2.51 -12.72 6.43
C GLU A 40 -1.92 -11.31 6.19
N ARG A 41 -1.78 -10.90 4.93
CA ARG A 41 -1.26 -9.57 4.58
C ARG A 41 -2.22 -8.45 5.00
N LEU A 42 -3.52 -8.67 4.85
CA LEU A 42 -4.55 -7.74 5.30
C LEU A 42 -4.52 -7.58 6.83
N ASP A 43 -4.41 -8.67 7.59
CA ASP A 43 -4.32 -8.64 9.05
C ASP A 43 -3.11 -7.84 9.55
N ARG A 44 -1.94 -8.05 8.91
CA ARG A 44 -0.73 -7.28 9.19
C ARG A 44 -0.89 -5.80 8.88
N THR A 45 -1.59 -5.47 7.80
CA THR A 45 -1.86 -4.09 7.40
C THR A 45 -2.77 -3.42 8.44
N CYS A 46 -3.87 -4.05 8.83
CA CYS A 46 -4.76 -3.57 9.89
C CYS A 46 -4.03 -3.37 11.22
N ALA A 47 -3.07 -4.24 11.57
CA ALA A 47 -2.22 -4.06 12.75
C ALA A 47 -1.30 -2.82 12.67
N GLY A 48 -0.69 -2.59 11.50
CA GLY A 48 0.09 -1.38 11.25
C GLY A 48 -0.76 -0.12 11.36
N LEU A 49 -1.94 -0.12 10.75
CA LEU A 49 -2.86 1.01 10.80
C LEU A 49 -3.32 1.30 12.25
N ARG A 50 -3.59 0.27 13.07
CA ARG A 50 -3.89 0.46 14.50
C ARG A 50 -2.76 1.12 15.27
N THR A 51 -1.51 0.87 14.89
CA THR A 51 -0.35 1.51 15.52
C THR A 51 -0.29 3.01 15.21
N VAL A 52 -0.71 3.41 14.00
CA VAL A 52 -0.66 4.81 13.54
C VAL A 52 -1.91 5.59 13.97
N TRP A 53 -3.10 4.99 13.87
CA TRP A 53 -4.39 5.66 14.09
C TRP A 53 -5.07 5.33 15.43
N GLY A 54 -4.65 4.26 16.12
CA GLY A 54 -5.18 3.88 17.44
C GLY A 54 -6.38 2.90 17.41
N PRO A 55 -7.07 2.71 18.55
CA PRO A 55 -8.03 1.62 18.79
C PRO A 55 -9.38 1.75 18.06
N GLY A 56 -9.62 2.82 17.31
CA GLY A 56 -10.84 2.99 16.51
C GLY A 56 -10.87 2.16 15.21
N MET A 57 -9.78 1.48 14.87
CA MET A 57 -9.68 0.62 13.68
C MET A 57 -10.33 -0.76 13.93
N PRO A 58 -11.06 -1.33 12.97
CA PRO A 58 -11.60 -2.69 13.09
C PRO A 58 -10.52 -3.76 13.31
N ALA A 59 -10.94 -4.85 13.98
CA ALA A 59 -10.12 -6.01 14.31
C ALA A 59 -9.67 -6.79 13.05
N PRO A 60 -8.69 -7.72 13.16
CA PRO A 60 -8.26 -8.55 12.04
C PRO A 60 -9.42 -9.38 11.46
N CYS A 61 -9.26 -9.87 10.24
CA CYS A 61 -10.25 -10.68 9.54
C CYS A 61 -10.40 -12.10 10.14
N ARG A 62 -9.52 -12.49 11.07
CA ARG A 62 -9.51 -13.79 11.75
C ARG A 62 -10.03 -13.71 13.19
#